data_AF-F0ZJA9-F1
#
_entry.id   AF-F0ZJA9-F1
#
_cell.length_a   1.000
_cell.length_b   1.000
_cell.length_c   1.000
_cell.angle_alpha   90.00
_cell.angle_beta   90.00
_cell.angle_gamma   90.00
#
_symmetry.space_group_name_H-M   'P 1'
#
loop_
_entity.id
_entity.type
_entity.pdbx_description
1 polymer ?
#
loop_
_entity_poly.entity_id
_entity_poly.type
_entity_poly.pdbx_seq_one_letter_code
_entity_poly.pdbx_strand_id
1 'polypeptide(L)'
;MNDKSNFLIERSKFLIEGSLIGTKSAIDFEAYQSLIIIQDGGNFIINMKVQCRDSKVSIKNSSSLEISSNGGEMVLRNTFLNNKFGSVLQKGNIYLNSGSSIINYINSTFNIFSNIYSSGDKNTNFTNNGSVFISNSDPIKVESPFINFGKLKTDFKQTLYLTSYNQQNGSTFNLQDESVLVSNQPLQMDGGMLYGNATFNTSIMHSFGMLGSFNDTCYIYINGDYTMSQYGVIYILINSLEDFTQIFIRDTAILKGDLEVKISNKISSKNLKQLNVVNFGDLDKYSNAFKRVRFRTFDPETGLEMEGNNCAQSISTDRSLSVLFRDCESPLSNSAIIGFCIGLVGTAVIVGAVYKYRKKITSTFNNNRVILKIKKRKTSDDEEFNNNNNNNNNGESNNMVSLDILGDNNNYNNENNISVISGDDNNNNNNNNMGVDLINNDNNNNSQEITQPPPLSPSPHY
;
A
#
# COMPACT_ATOMS: atom_id res chain seq x y z
N MET A 1 -46.35 -9.11 -40.42
CA MET A 1 -46.37 -8.97 -38.94
C MET A 1 -45.22 -9.79 -38.42
N ASN A 2 -44.15 -9.15 -37.94
CA ASN A 2 -43.04 -9.85 -37.31
C ASN A 2 -43.34 -9.88 -35.81
N ASP A 3 -43.98 -10.94 -35.34
CA ASP A 3 -44.23 -11.14 -33.91
C ASP A 3 -42.87 -11.36 -33.23
N LYS A 4 -42.32 -10.30 -32.63
CA LYS A 4 -41.25 -10.42 -31.66
C LYS A 4 -41.87 -11.05 -30.41
N SER A 5 -41.52 -12.29 -30.12
CA SER A 5 -41.86 -12.90 -28.84
C SER A 5 -40.94 -12.30 -27.77
N ASN A 6 -41.47 -11.86 -26.62
CA ASN A 6 -40.63 -11.39 -25.51
C ASN A 6 -40.65 -12.43 -24.38
N PHE A 7 -39.51 -12.63 -23.71
CA PHE A 7 -39.49 -13.37 -22.45
C PHE A 7 -39.67 -12.37 -21.31
N LEU A 8 -40.88 -12.32 -20.75
CA LEU A 8 -41.26 -11.34 -19.73
C LEU A 8 -41.28 -11.95 -18.32
N ILE A 9 -40.60 -11.29 -17.40
CA ILE A 9 -40.63 -11.58 -15.96
C ILE A 9 -41.21 -10.37 -15.23
N GLU A 10 -42.44 -10.48 -14.74
CA GLU A 10 -43.10 -9.40 -14.01
C GLU A 10 -43.32 -9.76 -12.53
N ARG A 11 -42.99 -8.82 -11.64
CA ARG A 11 -43.30 -8.85 -10.19
C ARG A 11 -42.94 -10.17 -9.51
N SER A 12 -41.84 -10.77 -9.93
CA SER A 12 -41.45 -12.10 -9.46
C SER A 12 -39.97 -12.21 -9.16
N LYS A 13 -39.63 -13.29 -8.44
CA LYS A 13 -38.25 -13.68 -8.21
C LYS A 13 -37.88 -14.72 -9.25
N PHE A 14 -36.84 -14.45 -10.03
CA PHE A 14 -36.29 -15.37 -11.01
C PHE A 14 -34.89 -15.81 -10.59
N LEU A 15 -34.71 -17.12 -10.49
CA LEU A 15 -33.52 -17.73 -9.93
C LEU A 15 -32.76 -18.52 -11.00
N ILE A 16 -31.47 -18.23 -11.14
CA ILE A 16 -30.57 -18.87 -12.11
C ILE A 16 -29.45 -19.56 -11.31
N GLU A 17 -29.56 -20.87 -11.14
CA GLU A 17 -28.55 -21.73 -10.49
C GLU A 17 -27.74 -22.56 -11.51
N GLY A 18 -28.22 -22.65 -12.75
CA GLY A 18 -27.52 -23.25 -13.89
C GLY A 18 -27.07 -22.22 -14.91
N SER A 19 -26.84 -22.65 -16.15
CA SER A 19 -26.55 -21.74 -17.26
C SER A 19 -27.84 -21.30 -17.96
N LEU A 20 -28.10 -20.00 -18.00
CA LEU A 20 -29.12 -19.39 -18.85
C LEU A 20 -28.41 -18.64 -19.98
N ILE A 21 -28.64 -19.05 -21.22
CA ILE A 21 -28.03 -18.44 -22.39
C ILE A 21 -29.12 -17.74 -23.19
N GLY A 22 -29.10 -16.42 -23.18
CA GLY A 22 -29.89 -15.64 -24.11
C GLY A 22 -29.31 -15.76 -25.51
N THR A 23 -30.11 -16.24 -26.46
CA THR A 23 -29.72 -16.34 -27.87
C THR A 23 -30.31 -15.18 -28.68
N LYS A 24 -29.64 -14.80 -29.76
CA LYS A 24 -29.97 -13.62 -30.59
C LYS A 24 -31.31 -13.74 -31.35
N SER A 25 -32.06 -14.83 -31.19
CA SER A 25 -33.30 -15.08 -31.93
C SER A 25 -34.43 -14.20 -31.41
N ALA A 26 -34.62 -13.01 -32.00
CA ALA A 26 -35.80 -12.10 -31.95
C ALA A 26 -36.52 -11.84 -30.60
N ILE A 27 -36.03 -12.39 -29.50
CA ILE A 27 -36.64 -12.40 -28.18
C ILE A 27 -35.82 -11.47 -27.32
N ASP A 28 -36.44 -10.34 -26.95
CA ASP A 28 -35.91 -9.50 -25.89
C ASP A 28 -36.29 -10.14 -24.55
N PHE A 29 -35.36 -10.09 -23.59
CA PHE A 29 -35.63 -10.47 -22.21
C PHE A 29 -36.04 -9.20 -21.46
N GLU A 30 -37.22 -9.21 -20.87
CA GLU A 30 -37.77 -8.06 -20.14
C GLU A 30 -38.09 -8.45 -18.70
N ALA A 31 -37.62 -7.64 -17.76
CA ALA A 31 -37.93 -7.80 -16.34
C ALA A 31 -38.52 -6.51 -15.79
N TYR A 32 -39.69 -6.60 -15.19
CA TYR A 32 -40.41 -5.46 -14.60
C TYR A 32 -40.76 -5.73 -13.14
N GLN A 33 -40.33 -4.84 -12.24
CA GLN A 33 -40.58 -4.98 -10.79
C GLN A 33 -40.12 -6.32 -10.22
N SER A 34 -39.04 -6.88 -10.78
CA SER A 34 -38.61 -8.25 -10.53
C SER A 34 -37.25 -8.30 -9.83
N LEU A 35 -36.99 -9.44 -9.17
CA LEU A 35 -35.70 -9.76 -8.58
C LEU A 35 -35.08 -10.93 -9.35
N ILE A 36 -34.04 -10.65 -10.12
CA ILE A 36 -33.24 -11.66 -10.81
C ILE A 36 -32.05 -12.00 -9.91
N ILE A 37 -31.87 -13.28 -9.58
CA ILE A 37 -30.75 -13.77 -8.79
C ILE A 37 -30.00 -14.82 -9.59
N ILE A 38 -28.70 -14.60 -9.77
CA ILE A 38 -27.74 -15.59 -10.27
C ILE A 38 -26.93 -16.03 -9.05
N GLN A 39 -26.92 -17.32 -8.73
CA GLN A 39 -26.24 -17.83 -7.54
C GLN A 39 -25.76 -19.27 -7.73
N ASP A 40 -24.96 -19.74 -6.78
CA ASP A 40 -24.57 -21.14 -6.62
C ASP A 40 -23.95 -21.75 -7.89
N GLY A 41 -23.06 -20.98 -8.52
CA GLY A 41 -22.39 -21.36 -9.78
C GLY A 41 -23.20 -21.06 -11.05
N GLY A 42 -24.37 -20.44 -10.93
CA GLY A 42 -25.17 -20.03 -12.07
C GLY A 42 -24.43 -19.09 -13.02
N ASN A 43 -24.78 -19.14 -14.30
CA ASN A 43 -24.19 -18.30 -15.33
C ASN A 43 -25.28 -17.73 -16.23
N PHE A 44 -25.40 -16.40 -16.27
CA PHE A 44 -26.31 -15.73 -17.21
C PHE A 44 -25.51 -15.10 -18.35
N ILE A 45 -25.63 -15.64 -19.55
CA ILE A 45 -24.97 -15.14 -20.76
C ILE A 45 -26.00 -14.40 -21.61
N ILE A 46 -25.77 -13.11 -21.82
CA ILE A 46 -26.64 -12.20 -22.57
C ILE A 46 -26.06 -12.01 -23.98
N ASN A 47 -26.62 -12.70 -24.99
CA ASN A 47 -26.36 -12.44 -26.41
C ASN A 47 -27.56 -11.75 -27.11
N MET A 48 -28.37 -11.05 -26.33
CA MET A 48 -29.59 -10.36 -26.76
C MET A 48 -29.72 -9.05 -25.98
N LYS A 49 -30.80 -8.31 -26.22
CA LYS A 49 -31.15 -7.17 -25.37
C LYS A 49 -31.89 -7.64 -24.12
N VAL A 50 -31.37 -7.30 -22.95
CA VAL A 50 -32.00 -7.48 -21.64
C VAL A 50 -32.44 -6.11 -21.13
N GLN A 51 -33.73 -5.94 -20.88
CA GLN A 51 -34.29 -4.71 -20.31
C GLN A 51 -34.82 -4.97 -18.92
N CYS A 52 -34.28 -4.27 -17.92
CA CYS A 52 -34.74 -4.35 -16.54
C CYS A 52 -35.29 -2.99 -16.12
N ARG A 53 -36.53 -2.99 -15.62
CA ARG A 53 -37.23 -1.80 -15.14
C ARG A 53 -37.72 -2.00 -13.72
N ASP A 54 -37.48 -1.02 -12.86
CA ASP A 54 -37.92 -1.02 -11.45
C ASP A 54 -37.51 -2.33 -10.73
N SER A 55 -36.37 -2.91 -11.14
CA SER A 55 -35.97 -4.28 -10.80
C SER A 55 -34.66 -4.31 -10.03
N LYS A 56 -34.24 -5.50 -9.64
CA LYS A 56 -32.91 -5.76 -9.07
C LYS A 56 -32.31 -7.01 -9.70
N VAL A 57 -31.07 -6.90 -10.14
CA VAL A 57 -30.26 -8.02 -10.61
C VAL A 57 -29.15 -8.26 -9.60
N SER A 58 -29.05 -9.47 -9.06
CA SER A 58 -28.06 -9.83 -8.05
C SER A 58 -27.24 -11.03 -8.51
N ILE A 59 -25.93 -10.85 -8.65
CA ILE A 59 -24.96 -11.92 -8.88
C ILE A 59 -24.38 -12.32 -7.53
N LYS A 60 -24.38 -13.61 -7.19
CA LYS A 60 -23.99 -14.13 -5.87
C LYS A 60 -23.11 -15.36 -5.94
N ASN A 61 -22.36 -15.65 -4.88
CA ASN A 61 -21.77 -16.98 -4.62
C ASN A 61 -21.02 -17.56 -5.84
N SER A 62 -19.98 -16.87 -6.30
CA SER A 62 -19.13 -17.30 -7.43
C SER A 62 -19.88 -17.49 -8.76
N SER A 63 -21.10 -16.96 -8.90
CA SER A 63 -21.81 -16.93 -10.18
C SER A 63 -21.28 -15.85 -11.13
N SER A 64 -21.67 -15.96 -12.39
CA SER A 64 -21.25 -15.03 -13.44
C SER A 64 -22.41 -14.43 -14.24
N LEU A 65 -22.22 -13.16 -14.62
CA LEU A 65 -23.01 -12.48 -15.63
C LEU A 65 -22.09 -12.09 -16.80
N GLU A 66 -22.36 -12.60 -17.99
CA GLU A 66 -21.66 -12.19 -19.20
C GLU A 66 -22.59 -11.40 -20.11
N ILE A 67 -22.19 -10.20 -20.50
CA ILE A 67 -22.86 -9.42 -21.54
C ILE A 67 -21.98 -9.54 -22.78
N SER A 68 -22.42 -10.29 -23.78
CA SER A 68 -21.63 -10.64 -24.95
C SER A 68 -21.46 -9.46 -25.92
N SER A 69 -20.32 -9.38 -26.60
CA SER A 69 -20.10 -8.43 -27.70
C SER A 69 -20.97 -8.73 -28.94
N ASN A 70 -21.50 -9.95 -29.06
CA ASN A 70 -22.28 -10.40 -30.21
C ASN A 70 -23.76 -9.95 -30.17
N GLY A 71 -24.00 -8.68 -29.83
CA GLY A 71 -25.33 -8.09 -29.71
C GLY A 71 -25.95 -8.19 -28.31
N GLY A 72 -25.15 -8.53 -27.30
CA GLY A 72 -25.56 -8.42 -25.90
C GLY A 72 -25.66 -6.96 -25.49
N GLU A 73 -26.81 -6.57 -24.95
CA GLU A 73 -27.02 -5.24 -24.37
C GLU A 73 -27.82 -5.37 -23.08
N MET A 74 -27.47 -4.59 -22.06
CA MET A 74 -28.25 -4.51 -20.83
C MET A 74 -28.75 -3.09 -20.61
N VAL A 75 -30.07 -2.92 -20.54
CA VAL A 75 -30.71 -1.62 -20.30
C VAL A 75 -31.35 -1.63 -18.92
N LEU A 76 -30.86 -0.76 -18.04
CA LEU A 76 -31.35 -0.60 -16.67
C LEU A 76 -32.18 0.68 -16.56
N ARG A 77 -33.40 0.58 -16.03
CA ARG A 77 -34.30 1.71 -15.75
C ARG A 77 -34.75 1.63 -14.30
N ASN A 78 -34.36 2.61 -13.47
CA ASN A 78 -34.58 2.55 -12.02
C ASN A 78 -34.24 1.17 -11.43
N THR A 79 -33.10 0.60 -11.84
CA THR A 79 -32.74 -0.79 -11.55
C THR A 79 -31.33 -0.88 -10.95
N PHE A 80 -31.17 -1.77 -9.98
CA PHE A 80 -29.89 -2.03 -9.31
C PHE A 80 -29.23 -3.30 -9.85
N LEU A 81 -28.01 -3.18 -10.39
CA LEU A 81 -27.14 -4.31 -10.72
C LEU A 81 -26.11 -4.52 -9.59
N ASN A 82 -26.32 -5.54 -8.79
CA ASN A 82 -25.51 -5.83 -7.61
C ASN A 82 -24.65 -7.07 -7.83
N ASN A 83 -23.34 -6.90 -7.98
CA ASN A 83 -22.40 -8.01 -7.99
C ASN A 83 -21.88 -8.27 -6.57
N LYS A 84 -22.32 -9.37 -5.94
CA LYS A 84 -22.03 -9.75 -4.55
C LYS A 84 -21.30 -11.08 -4.49
N PHE A 85 -19.97 -11.07 -4.48
CA PHE A 85 -19.11 -12.26 -4.53
C PHE A 85 -19.19 -13.02 -5.85
N GLY A 86 -19.52 -12.34 -6.96
CA GLY A 86 -19.58 -12.92 -8.30
C GLY A 86 -18.64 -12.23 -9.29
N SER A 87 -18.79 -12.61 -10.56
CA SER A 87 -18.04 -12.04 -11.67
C SER A 87 -18.96 -11.44 -12.73
N VAL A 88 -18.68 -10.22 -13.18
CA VAL A 88 -19.32 -9.63 -14.36
C VAL A 88 -18.31 -9.50 -15.47
N LEU A 89 -18.65 -10.02 -16.65
CA LEU A 89 -17.86 -9.92 -17.87
C LEU A 89 -18.63 -9.11 -18.91
N GLN A 90 -18.32 -7.82 -19.01
CA GLN A 90 -19.08 -6.86 -19.81
C GLN A 90 -18.40 -6.61 -21.15
N LYS A 91 -18.73 -7.41 -22.16
CA LYS A 91 -18.25 -7.26 -23.57
C LYS A 91 -19.24 -6.48 -24.45
N GLY A 92 -20.51 -6.44 -24.08
CA GLY A 92 -21.55 -5.60 -24.69
C GLY A 92 -21.91 -4.40 -23.82
N ASN A 93 -22.58 -3.41 -24.39
CA ASN A 93 -22.86 -2.15 -23.69
C ASN A 93 -23.86 -2.31 -22.53
N ILE A 94 -23.69 -1.51 -21.49
CA ILE A 94 -24.71 -1.28 -20.45
C ILE A 94 -25.25 0.14 -20.61
N TYR A 95 -26.58 0.29 -20.56
CA TYR A 95 -27.26 1.58 -20.58
C TYR A 95 -27.96 1.82 -19.24
N LEU A 96 -27.47 2.80 -18.47
CA LEU A 96 -28.03 3.22 -17.20
C LEU A 96 -29.00 4.39 -17.43
N ASN A 97 -30.28 4.18 -17.17
CA ASN A 97 -31.25 5.27 -17.14
C ASN A 97 -31.50 5.74 -15.69
N SER A 98 -32.18 6.87 -15.52
CA SER A 98 -32.51 7.47 -14.23
C SER A 98 -32.88 6.46 -13.13
N GLY A 99 -32.27 6.64 -11.95
CA GLY A 99 -32.45 5.78 -10.76
C GLY A 99 -31.69 4.45 -10.81
N SER A 100 -30.97 4.14 -11.88
CA SER A 100 -30.22 2.88 -12.00
C SER A 100 -28.82 2.98 -11.42
N SER A 101 -28.28 1.88 -10.92
CA SER A 101 -26.92 1.82 -10.40
C SER A 101 -26.25 0.48 -10.61
N ILE A 102 -24.92 0.52 -10.68
CA ILE A 102 -24.06 -0.67 -10.63
C ILE A 102 -23.29 -0.62 -9.31
N ILE A 103 -23.37 -1.71 -8.53
CA ILE A 103 -22.60 -1.86 -7.31
C ILE A 103 -21.80 -3.15 -7.39
N ASN A 104 -20.47 -3.02 -7.45
CA ASN A 104 -19.54 -4.13 -7.32
C ASN A 104 -19.10 -4.23 -5.86
N TYR A 105 -19.48 -5.29 -5.14
CA TYR A 105 -19.16 -5.44 -3.72
C TYR A 105 -17.75 -5.99 -3.50
N ILE A 106 -17.28 -5.96 -2.26
CA ILE A 106 -16.01 -6.58 -1.83
C ILE A 106 -15.95 -8.05 -2.33
N ASN A 107 -14.75 -8.51 -2.69
CA ASN A 107 -14.49 -9.85 -3.23
C ASN A 107 -15.28 -10.19 -4.51
N SER A 108 -15.73 -9.17 -5.24
CA SER A 108 -16.41 -9.33 -6.53
C SER A 108 -15.58 -8.73 -7.64
N THR A 109 -15.65 -9.31 -8.83
CA THR A 109 -14.89 -8.84 -10.01
C THR A 109 -15.82 -8.30 -11.07
N PHE A 110 -15.47 -7.17 -11.67
CA PHE A 110 -16.18 -6.59 -12.81
C PHE A 110 -15.18 -6.25 -13.91
N ASN A 111 -15.23 -6.98 -15.02
CA ASN A 111 -14.36 -6.76 -16.17
C ASN A 111 -15.13 -5.98 -17.24
N ILE A 112 -14.61 -4.82 -17.62
CA ILE A 112 -15.21 -3.85 -18.54
C ILE A 112 -14.43 -3.91 -19.85
N PHE A 113 -15.11 -4.38 -20.89
CA PHE A 113 -14.59 -4.43 -22.25
C PHE A 113 -15.41 -3.53 -23.18
N SER A 114 -16.48 -2.88 -22.71
CA SER A 114 -17.33 -2.06 -23.57
C SER A 114 -17.92 -0.89 -22.80
N ASN A 115 -18.77 -0.08 -23.43
CA ASN A 115 -19.21 1.18 -22.83
C ASN A 115 -20.30 0.97 -21.77
N ILE A 116 -20.31 1.89 -20.80
CA ILE A 116 -21.40 2.10 -19.85
C ILE A 116 -21.95 3.48 -20.12
N TYR A 117 -23.08 3.55 -20.83
CA TYR A 117 -23.77 4.80 -21.17
C TYR A 117 -24.73 5.20 -20.06
N SER A 118 -24.92 6.50 -19.86
CA SER A 118 -25.98 7.04 -19.00
C SER A 118 -26.91 7.92 -19.82
N SER A 119 -28.22 7.91 -19.53
CA SER A 119 -29.20 8.75 -20.23
C SER A 119 -29.09 10.25 -19.93
N GLY A 120 -28.02 10.70 -19.28
CA GLY A 120 -27.79 12.11 -18.90
C GLY A 120 -28.49 12.55 -17.63
N ASP A 121 -29.24 11.66 -16.97
CA ASP A 121 -29.95 11.96 -15.72
C ASP A 121 -29.02 11.84 -14.50
N LYS A 122 -29.12 12.81 -13.57
CA LYS A 122 -28.21 12.98 -12.41
C LYS A 122 -28.21 11.85 -11.37
N ASN A 123 -28.94 10.77 -11.59
CA ASN A 123 -29.22 9.74 -10.58
C ASN A 123 -28.72 8.34 -11.00
N THR A 124 -27.68 8.27 -11.84
CA THR A 124 -26.95 7.02 -12.09
C THR A 124 -25.63 7.01 -11.32
N ASN A 125 -25.20 5.85 -10.85
CA ASN A 125 -23.86 5.70 -10.29
C ASN A 125 -23.25 4.33 -10.60
N PHE A 126 -21.93 4.29 -10.57
CA PHE A 126 -21.16 3.07 -10.53
C PHE A 126 -20.26 3.12 -9.30
N THR A 127 -20.57 2.28 -8.31
CA THR A 127 -19.79 2.15 -7.08
C THR A 127 -19.01 0.84 -7.09
N ASN A 128 -17.69 0.93 -6.95
CA ASN A 128 -16.81 -0.22 -6.82
C ASN A 128 -16.27 -0.36 -5.40
N ASN A 129 -16.51 -1.50 -4.75
CA ASN A 129 -15.89 -1.93 -3.49
C ASN A 129 -15.05 -3.20 -3.68
N GLY A 130 -15.10 -3.82 -4.85
CA GLY A 130 -14.36 -5.03 -5.22
C GLY A 130 -13.21 -4.71 -6.16
N SER A 131 -13.03 -5.53 -7.19
CA SER A 131 -12.04 -5.32 -8.25
C SER A 131 -12.74 -5.00 -9.58
N VAL A 132 -12.33 -3.90 -10.22
CA VAL A 132 -12.73 -3.54 -11.58
C VAL A 132 -11.49 -3.58 -12.47
N PHE A 133 -11.60 -4.28 -13.59
CA PHE A 133 -10.57 -4.36 -14.62
C PHE A 133 -11.13 -3.77 -15.90
N ILE A 134 -10.42 -2.81 -16.49
CA ILE A 134 -10.79 -2.19 -17.76
C ILE A 134 -9.76 -2.64 -18.78
N SER A 135 -10.18 -3.49 -19.71
CA SER A 135 -9.24 -4.18 -20.60
C SER A 135 -9.82 -4.18 -22.01
N ASN A 136 -9.58 -3.13 -22.79
CA ASN A 136 -9.92 -3.10 -24.22
C ASN A 136 -8.85 -2.26 -24.94
N SER A 137 -8.61 -2.56 -26.21
CA SER A 137 -7.82 -1.72 -27.11
C SER A 137 -8.61 -0.49 -27.60
N ASP A 138 -9.93 -0.61 -27.67
CA ASP A 138 -10.80 0.47 -28.11
C ASP A 138 -11.18 1.38 -26.93
N PRO A 139 -11.31 2.70 -27.15
CA PRO A 139 -11.69 3.62 -26.09
C PRO A 139 -13.02 3.24 -25.41
N ILE A 140 -13.04 3.31 -24.08
CA ILE A 140 -14.19 2.95 -23.25
C ILE A 140 -14.76 4.22 -22.63
N LYS A 141 -16.07 4.38 -22.70
CA LYS A 141 -16.82 5.42 -22.01
C LYS A 141 -17.57 4.85 -20.83
N VAL A 142 -17.40 5.48 -19.67
CA VAL A 142 -18.21 5.28 -18.48
C VAL A 142 -18.89 6.62 -18.15
N GLU A 143 -20.10 6.78 -18.69
CA GLU A 143 -20.87 8.03 -18.64
C GLU A 143 -21.70 8.17 -17.35
N SER A 144 -21.29 7.49 -16.28
CA SER A 144 -21.89 7.58 -14.96
C SER A 144 -20.82 7.97 -13.95
N PRO A 145 -21.16 8.76 -12.91
CA PRO A 145 -20.26 9.00 -11.79
C PRO A 145 -19.71 7.68 -11.24
N PHE A 146 -18.37 7.57 -11.22
CA PHE A 146 -17.66 6.38 -10.77
C PHE A 146 -17.03 6.69 -9.40
N ILE A 147 -17.49 5.98 -8.36
CA ILE A 147 -16.93 6.03 -7.01
C ILE A 147 -16.16 4.72 -6.75
N ASN A 148 -14.86 4.83 -6.43
CA ASN A 148 -13.99 3.69 -6.19
C ASN A 148 -13.55 3.60 -4.72
N PHE A 149 -14.04 2.59 -4.01
CA PHE A 149 -13.60 2.14 -2.69
C PHE A 149 -12.70 0.89 -2.77
N GLY A 150 -12.65 0.22 -3.93
CA GLY A 150 -11.92 -1.03 -4.14
C GLY A 150 -10.69 -0.86 -5.03
N LYS A 151 -10.41 -1.88 -5.84
CA LYS A 151 -9.32 -1.86 -6.82
C LYS A 151 -9.87 -1.52 -8.20
N LEU A 152 -9.25 -0.56 -8.86
CA LEU A 152 -9.45 -0.27 -10.28
C LEU A 152 -8.11 -0.46 -11.00
N LYS A 153 -8.13 -1.20 -12.09
CA LYS A 153 -6.97 -1.40 -12.95
C LYS A 153 -7.34 -1.17 -14.41
N THR A 154 -6.51 -0.44 -15.15
CA THR A 154 -6.54 -0.47 -16.62
C THR A 154 -5.44 -1.38 -17.12
N ASP A 155 -5.77 -2.22 -18.08
CA ASP A 155 -4.80 -2.99 -18.86
C ASP A 155 -4.70 -2.39 -20.27
N PHE A 156 -3.53 -2.50 -20.89
CA PHE A 156 -3.24 -2.01 -22.23
C PHE A 156 -3.26 -0.47 -22.35
N LYS A 157 -2.72 0.01 -23.47
CA LYS A 157 -2.76 1.42 -23.85
C LYS A 157 -4.18 1.83 -24.21
N GLN A 158 -4.95 2.17 -23.18
CA GLN A 158 -6.38 2.41 -23.28
C GLN A 158 -6.74 3.88 -23.07
N THR A 159 -7.74 4.39 -23.80
CA THR A 159 -8.37 5.68 -23.47
C THR A 159 -9.69 5.46 -22.71
N LEU A 160 -9.73 5.90 -21.46
CA LEU A 160 -10.90 5.81 -20.59
C LEU A 160 -11.55 7.19 -20.44
N TYR A 161 -12.79 7.32 -20.90
CA TYR A 161 -13.62 8.51 -20.72
C TYR A 161 -14.54 8.33 -19.51
N LEU A 162 -14.47 9.26 -18.56
CA LEU A 162 -15.28 9.28 -17.34
C LEU A 162 -16.10 10.57 -17.29
N THR A 163 -17.34 10.49 -16.80
CA THR A 163 -18.08 11.71 -16.48
C THR A 163 -17.50 12.40 -15.24
N SER A 164 -17.25 11.62 -14.20
CA SER A 164 -16.53 12.04 -13.00
C SER A 164 -15.96 10.80 -12.31
N TYR A 165 -14.83 10.95 -11.63
CA TYR A 165 -14.22 9.89 -10.84
C TYR A 165 -13.90 10.40 -9.44
N ASN A 166 -14.28 9.60 -8.44
CA ASN A 166 -13.92 9.84 -7.06
C ASN A 166 -13.28 8.58 -6.46
N GLN A 167 -12.03 8.73 -6.05
CA GLN A 167 -11.26 7.72 -5.34
C GLN A 167 -11.37 7.90 -3.84
N GLN A 168 -11.71 6.83 -3.12
CA GLN A 168 -11.98 6.85 -1.69
C GLN A 168 -10.86 6.17 -0.89
N ASN A 169 -10.89 6.32 0.43
CA ASN A 169 -9.90 5.70 1.31
C ASN A 169 -9.86 4.16 1.16
N GLY A 170 -8.66 3.59 1.24
CA GLY A 170 -8.42 2.14 1.08
C GLY A 170 -8.46 1.62 -0.37
N SER A 171 -8.86 2.44 -1.34
CA SER A 171 -8.92 2.06 -2.75
C SER A 171 -7.57 2.15 -3.46
N THR A 172 -7.45 1.49 -4.61
CA THR A 172 -6.29 1.63 -5.51
C THR A 172 -6.74 1.88 -6.94
N PHE A 173 -6.02 2.73 -7.66
CA PHE A 173 -6.13 2.89 -9.10
C PHE A 173 -4.75 2.72 -9.74
N ASN A 174 -4.56 1.59 -10.40
CA ASN A 174 -3.35 1.25 -11.14
C ASN A 174 -3.60 1.45 -12.63
N LEU A 175 -2.89 2.39 -13.26
CA LEU A 175 -2.96 2.64 -14.68
C LEU A 175 -1.73 2.07 -15.38
N GLN A 176 -1.91 1.09 -16.25
CA GLN A 176 -0.79 0.46 -16.96
C GLN A 176 -0.65 0.98 -18.40
N ASP A 177 0.51 0.70 -19.00
CA ASP A 177 0.73 0.76 -20.45
C ASP A 177 0.41 2.11 -21.14
N GLU A 178 0.75 3.24 -20.51
CA GLU A 178 0.50 4.58 -21.06
C GLU A 178 -0.99 4.90 -21.25
N SER A 179 -1.84 4.39 -20.35
CA SER A 179 -3.28 4.66 -20.37
C SER A 179 -3.59 6.17 -20.35
N VAL A 180 -4.62 6.58 -21.09
CA VAL A 180 -5.12 7.95 -21.12
C VAL A 180 -6.45 8.02 -20.40
N LEU A 181 -6.57 8.85 -19.37
CA LEU A 181 -7.82 9.12 -18.68
C LEU A 181 -8.34 10.51 -19.08
N VAL A 182 -9.58 10.57 -19.56
CA VAL A 182 -10.28 11.82 -19.88
C VAL A 182 -11.48 11.93 -18.94
N SER A 183 -11.69 13.10 -18.33
CA SER A 183 -12.85 13.33 -17.46
C SER A 183 -13.44 14.71 -17.66
N ASN A 184 -14.78 14.81 -17.62
CA ASN A 184 -15.48 16.09 -17.71
C ASN A 184 -15.37 16.93 -16.43
N GLN A 185 -14.91 16.33 -15.34
CA GLN A 185 -14.66 16.96 -14.05
C GLN A 185 -13.24 16.65 -13.58
N PRO A 186 -12.65 17.48 -12.71
CA PRO A 186 -11.39 17.13 -12.05
C PRO A 186 -11.51 15.80 -11.33
N LEU A 187 -10.49 14.96 -11.47
CA LEU A 187 -10.40 13.69 -10.76
C LEU A 187 -10.27 13.97 -9.26
N GLN A 188 -11.19 13.45 -8.45
CA GLN A 188 -11.15 13.60 -6.99
C GLN A 188 -10.39 12.42 -6.37
N MET A 189 -9.30 12.69 -5.67
CA MET A 189 -8.61 11.74 -4.81
C MET A 189 -8.87 12.11 -3.34
N ASP A 190 -9.88 11.49 -2.76
CA ASP A 190 -10.26 11.62 -1.36
C ASP A 190 -9.64 10.52 -0.48
N GLY A 191 -8.74 9.71 -1.04
CA GLY A 191 -7.97 8.68 -0.35
C GLY A 191 -7.37 7.63 -1.28
N GLY A 192 -6.82 6.57 -0.69
CA GLY A 192 -6.28 5.43 -1.44
C GLY A 192 -4.95 5.73 -2.14
N MET A 193 -4.65 4.98 -3.20
CA MET A 193 -3.39 5.09 -3.97
C MET A 193 -3.67 5.15 -5.47
N LEU A 194 -3.15 6.16 -6.16
CA LEU A 194 -3.17 6.26 -7.63
C LEU A 194 -1.74 6.17 -8.15
N TYR A 195 -1.45 5.26 -9.07
CA TYR A 195 -0.09 5.01 -9.55
C TYR A 195 -0.06 4.33 -10.92
N GLY A 196 1.12 4.22 -11.51
CA GLY A 196 1.38 3.60 -12.80
C GLY A 196 1.78 4.59 -13.89
N ASN A 197 1.63 4.20 -15.15
CA ASN A 197 2.07 4.95 -16.33
C ASN A 197 0.86 5.47 -17.09
N ALA A 198 0.56 6.76 -16.95
CA ALA A 198 -0.67 7.33 -17.48
C ALA A 198 -0.60 8.82 -17.84
N THR A 199 -1.48 9.21 -18.76
CA THR A 199 -1.82 10.59 -19.06
C THR A 199 -3.23 10.94 -18.59
N PHE A 200 -3.36 11.92 -17.73
CA PHE A 200 -4.63 12.49 -17.29
C PHE A 200 -4.94 13.72 -18.12
N ASN A 201 -5.87 13.59 -19.07
CA ASN A 201 -6.47 14.70 -19.81
C ASN A 201 -7.58 15.37 -19.00
N THR A 202 -7.26 15.74 -17.76
CA THR A 202 -8.11 16.46 -16.81
C THR A 202 -7.24 16.96 -15.65
N SER A 203 -7.76 17.90 -14.86
CA SER A 203 -7.15 18.30 -13.60
C SER A 203 -7.35 17.24 -12.51
N ILE A 204 -6.51 17.25 -11.48
CA ILE A 204 -6.62 16.37 -10.31
C ILE A 204 -6.73 17.20 -9.02
N MET A 205 -7.70 16.84 -8.19
CA MET A 205 -7.90 17.36 -6.84
C MET A 205 -7.52 16.26 -5.83
N HIS A 206 -6.34 16.38 -5.24
CA HIS A 206 -5.76 15.42 -4.31
C HIS A 206 -5.95 15.87 -2.86
N SER A 207 -7.12 15.53 -2.30
CA SER A 207 -7.50 15.86 -0.93
C SER A 207 -6.78 14.96 0.08
N PHE A 208 -6.73 13.65 -0.15
CA PHE A 208 -6.08 12.65 0.69
C PHE A 208 -5.55 11.48 -0.15
N GLY A 209 -4.69 10.65 0.44
CA GLY A 209 -4.16 9.46 -0.20
C GLY A 209 -2.76 9.66 -0.76
N MET A 210 -2.42 8.84 -1.76
CA MET A 210 -1.07 8.70 -2.31
C MET A 210 -1.10 8.79 -3.83
N LEU A 211 -0.23 9.62 -4.40
CA LEU A 211 0.07 9.66 -5.84
C LEU A 211 1.47 9.07 -6.06
N GLY A 212 1.57 7.97 -6.80
CA GLY A 212 2.78 7.17 -6.97
C GLY A 212 2.80 5.90 -6.11
N SER A 213 3.88 5.12 -6.22
CA SER A 213 4.07 3.84 -5.52
C SER A 213 5.51 3.73 -5.00
N PHE A 214 5.71 2.98 -3.92
CA PHE A 214 7.05 2.59 -3.45
C PHE A 214 7.56 1.30 -4.07
N ASN A 215 6.70 0.57 -4.79
CA ASN A 215 7.05 -0.72 -5.37
C ASN A 215 7.29 -0.62 -6.88
N ASP A 216 6.75 0.41 -7.52
CA ASP A 216 6.75 0.57 -8.97
C ASP A 216 7.18 1.99 -9.33
N THR A 217 8.06 2.12 -10.32
CA THR A 217 8.34 3.42 -10.93
C THR A 217 7.16 3.82 -11.81
N CYS A 218 6.75 5.08 -11.70
CA CYS A 218 5.55 5.59 -12.35
C CYS A 218 5.90 6.73 -13.31
N TYR A 219 5.19 6.84 -14.43
CA TYR A 219 5.22 8.00 -15.31
C TYR A 219 3.82 8.61 -15.40
N ILE A 220 3.61 9.74 -14.73
CA ILE A 220 2.30 10.38 -14.62
C ILE A 220 2.35 11.75 -15.29
N TYR A 221 1.58 11.92 -16.37
CA TYR A 221 1.42 13.19 -17.06
C TYR A 221 0.01 13.75 -16.80
N ILE A 222 -0.10 14.96 -16.24
CA ILE A 222 -1.37 15.62 -15.91
C ILE A 222 -1.51 16.82 -16.83
N ASN A 223 -2.44 16.72 -17.77
CA ASN A 223 -2.75 17.73 -18.77
C ASN A 223 -3.83 18.71 -18.25
N GLY A 224 -3.55 19.31 -17.10
CA GLY A 224 -4.46 20.15 -16.34
C GLY A 224 -3.80 20.64 -15.06
N ASP A 225 -4.59 21.24 -14.18
CA ASP A 225 -4.12 21.67 -12.87
C ASP A 225 -3.99 20.48 -11.90
N TYR A 226 -3.07 20.59 -10.95
CA TYR A 226 -2.91 19.64 -9.86
C TYR A 226 -2.99 20.36 -8.52
N THR A 227 -4.05 20.09 -7.75
CA THR A 227 -4.25 20.69 -6.42
C THR A 227 -4.15 19.63 -5.34
N MET A 228 -3.12 19.70 -4.51
CA MET A 228 -2.89 18.80 -3.40
C MET A 228 -3.09 19.50 -2.05
N SER A 229 -3.91 18.91 -1.20
CA SER A 229 -4.15 19.38 0.17
C SER A 229 -2.96 19.07 1.09
N GLN A 230 -3.01 19.56 2.33
CA GLN A 230 -2.00 19.26 3.36
C GLN A 230 -1.96 17.79 3.84
N TYR A 231 -2.91 16.97 3.41
CA TYR A 231 -3.02 15.56 3.77
C TYR A 231 -2.72 14.60 2.61
N GLY A 232 -2.53 15.11 1.39
CA GLY A 232 -2.08 14.31 0.25
C GLY A 232 -0.58 14.01 0.33
N VAL A 233 -0.18 12.88 -0.24
CA VAL A 233 1.22 12.45 -0.30
C VAL A 233 1.62 12.11 -1.72
N ILE A 234 2.75 12.63 -2.19
CA ILE A 234 3.40 12.15 -3.42
C ILE A 234 4.50 11.17 -3.05
N TYR A 235 4.55 10.04 -3.75
CA TYR A 235 5.61 9.04 -3.63
C TYR A 235 6.46 8.97 -4.89
N ILE A 236 7.77 9.04 -4.68
CA ILE A 236 8.77 8.93 -5.73
C ILE A 236 9.69 7.75 -5.41
N LEU A 237 9.65 6.72 -6.25
CA LEU A 237 10.64 5.64 -6.23
C LEU A 237 11.77 5.97 -7.21
N ILE A 238 13.03 5.82 -6.78
CA ILE A 238 14.23 6.03 -7.59
C ILE A 238 15.07 4.77 -7.51
N ASN A 239 14.93 3.89 -8.50
CA ASN A 239 15.70 2.65 -8.61
C ASN A 239 17.08 2.91 -9.20
N SER A 240 17.16 3.80 -10.20
CA SER A 240 18.40 4.23 -10.84
C SER A 240 18.26 5.65 -11.40
N LEU A 241 19.30 6.16 -12.08
CA LEU A 241 19.23 7.45 -12.78
C LEU A 241 18.32 7.42 -14.02
N GLU A 242 18.01 6.23 -14.53
CA GLU A 242 17.19 6.02 -15.74
C GLU A 242 15.80 5.45 -15.40
N ASP A 243 15.67 4.82 -14.24
CA ASP A 243 14.43 4.19 -13.76
C ASP A 243 13.99 4.85 -12.44
N PHE A 244 13.09 5.83 -12.57
CA PHE A 244 12.54 6.55 -11.44
C PHE A 244 11.16 7.12 -11.76
N THR A 245 10.41 7.39 -10.70
CA THR A 245 9.08 7.98 -10.80
C THR A 245 9.16 9.42 -11.27
N GLN A 246 8.39 9.74 -12.31
CA GLN A 246 8.28 11.06 -12.91
C GLN A 246 6.83 11.51 -12.92
N ILE A 247 6.60 12.71 -12.42
CA ILE A 247 5.29 13.37 -12.46
C ILE A 247 5.45 14.67 -13.24
N PHE A 248 4.63 14.87 -14.25
CA PHE A 248 4.58 16.08 -15.05
C PHE A 248 3.19 16.69 -14.95
N ILE A 249 3.10 17.95 -14.54
CA ILE A 249 1.86 18.72 -14.44
C ILE A 249 1.96 19.84 -15.49
N ARG A 250 1.13 19.82 -16.52
CA ARG A 250 1.26 20.79 -17.61
C ARG A 250 0.98 22.22 -17.15
N ASP A 251 -0.08 22.39 -16.35
CA ASP A 251 -0.59 23.72 -15.99
C ASP A 251 -0.13 24.09 -14.56
N THR A 252 -1.05 24.49 -13.67
CA THR A 252 -0.69 24.99 -12.33
C THR A 252 -0.62 23.87 -11.29
N ALA A 253 0.42 23.88 -10.46
CA ALA A 253 0.54 23.02 -9.29
C ALA A 253 0.32 23.78 -7.97
N ILE A 254 -0.60 23.31 -7.13
CA ILE A 254 -0.78 23.73 -5.74
C ILE A 254 -0.37 22.57 -4.84
N LEU A 255 0.77 22.66 -4.17
CA LEU A 255 1.38 21.55 -3.44
C LEU A 255 1.51 21.90 -1.95
N LYS A 256 0.58 21.39 -1.13
CA LYS A 256 0.54 21.65 0.33
C LYS A 256 0.83 20.43 1.21
N GLY A 257 0.87 19.24 0.60
CA GLY A 257 1.02 17.94 1.26
C GLY A 257 2.48 17.52 1.46
N ASP A 258 2.69 16.23 1.68
CA ASP A 258 4.02 15.66 1.90
C ASP A 258 4.57 15.02 0.60
N LEU A 259 5.90 14.96 0.50
CA LEU A 259 6.62 14.18 -0.48
C LEU A 259 7.48 13.15 0.25
N GLU A 260 7.36 11.88 -0.13
CA GLU A 260 8.32 10.86 0.30
C GLU A 260 9.05 10.27 -0.90
N VAL A 261 10.37 10.27 -0.81
CA VAL A 261 11.28 9.80 -1.85
C VAL A 261 12.00 8.57 -1.32
N LYS A 262 11.87 7.43 -2.01
CA LYS A 262 12.54 6.17 -1.70
C LYS A 262 13.60 5.89 -2.77
N ILE A 263 14.85 5.76 -2.33
CA ILE A 263 16.04 5.78 -3.19
C ILE A 263 16.82 4.49 -3.01
N SER A 264 17.20 3.86 -4.12
CA SER A 264 18.05 2.68 -4.09
C SER A 264 19.44 3.00 -3.52
N ASN A 265 19.92 2.18 -2.58
CA ASN A 265 21.27 2.24 -2.05
C ASN A 265 22.37 1.92 -3.09
N LYS A 266 21.98 1.42 -4.28
CA LYS A 266 22.89 1.12 -5.39
C LYS A 266 23.20 2.32 -6.27
N ILE A 267 22.51 3.45 -6.06
CA ILE A 267 22.81 4.69 -6.77
C ILE A 267 24.10 5.28 -6.17
N SER A 268 25.24 4.98 -6.79
CA SER A 268 26.50 5.68 -6.55
C SER A 268 26.79 6.65 -7.68
N SER A 269 27.13 7.88 -7.32
CA SER A 269 27.57 8.87 -8.27
C SER A 269 28.65 9.73 -7.63
N LYS A 270 29.90 9.51 -8.08
CA LYS A 270 31.07 10.32 -7.72
C LYS A 270 30.85 11.83 -7.93
N ASN A 271 29.93 12.17 -8.83
CA ASN A 271 29.53 13.54 -9.12
C ASN A 271 28.09 13.75 -8.65
N LEU A 272 27.81 14.96 -8.15
CA LEU A 272 26.44 15.39 -7.85
C LEU A 272 25.56 15.20 -9.09
N LYS A 273 24.49 14.41 -8.96
CA LYS A 273 23.47 14.22 -9.99
C LYS A 273 22.17 14.84 -9.53
N GLN A 274 21.41 15.38 -10.48
CA GLN A 274 20.09 15.97 -10.26
C GLN A 274 19.08 15.21 -11.12
N LEU A 275 17.99 14.76 -10.51
CA LEU A 275 16.84 14.18 -11.21
C LEU A 275 15.61 15.04 -10.95
N ASN A 276 14.94 15.47 -12.03
CA ASN A 276 13.67 16.21 -11.92
C ASN A 276 12.54 15.19 -11.76
N VAL A 277 12.01 15.06 -10.55
CA VAL A 277 11.03 14.01 -10.21
C VAL A 277 9.59 14.52 -10.31
N VAL A 278 9.38 15.82 -10.11
CA VAL A 278 8.10 16.49 -10.34
C VAL A 278 8.37 17.74 -11.17
N ASN A 279 7.69 17.87 -12.31
CA ASN A 279 7.76 19.05 -13.18
C ASN A 279 6.37 19.68 -13.25
N PHE A 280 6.29 21.00 -13.25
CA PHE A 280 5.04 21.75 -13.37
C PHE A 280 5.20 22.96 -14.29
N GLY A 281 4.13 23.37 -14.97
CA GLY A 281 4.10 24.57 -15.79
C GLY A 281 4.37 25.81 -14.95
N ASP A 282 3.53 26.01 -13.92
CA ASP A 282 3.66 27.07 -12.93
C ASP A 282 3.38 26.55 -11.51
N LEU A 283 4.08 27.09 -10.52
CA LEU A 283 3.79 26.87 -9.10
C LEU A 283 2.90 27.99 -8.57
N ASP A 284 1.72 27.65 -8.03
CA ASP A 284 0.83 28.67 -7.47
C ASP A 284 1.49 29.43 -6.31
N LYS A 285 1.21 30.72 -6.18
CA LYS A 285 1.79 31.59 -5.16
C LYS A 285 1.44 31.22 -3.72
N TYR A 286 0.37 30.44 -3.49
CA TYR A 286 -0.04 29.91 -2.20
C TYR A 286 0.45 28.48 -1.97
N SER A 287 1.19 27.92 -2.92
CA SER A 287 1.89 26.65 -2.79
C SER A 287 3.16 26.86 -1.97
N ASN A 288 3.40 25.97 -1.00
CA ASN A 288 4.64 25.95 -0.22
C ASN A 288 5.55 24.80 -0.68
N ALA A 289 5.39 24.37 -1.95
CA ALA A 289 5.98 23.21 -2.61
C ALA A 289 5.71 21.87 -1.91
N PHE A 290 6.12 21.67 -0.67
CA PHE A 290 5.70 20.52 0.14
C PHE A 290 5.79 20.92 1.62
N LYS A 291 4.84 20.48 2.44
CA LYS A 291 4.89 20.65 3.88
C LYS A 291 6.09 19.92 4.48
N ARG A 292 6.39 18.72 3.99
CA ARG A 292 7.56 17.92 4.35
C ARG A 292 8.09 17.16 3.15
N VAL A 293 9.41 17.07 3.05
CA VAL A 293 10.10 16.17 2.12
C VAL A 293 10.89 15.16 2.94
N ARG A 294 10.63 13.87 2.74
CA ARG A 294 11.31 12.77 3.43
C ARG A 294 12.09 11.92 2.45
N PHE A 295 13.28 11.54 2.84
CA PHE A 295 14.13 10.62 2.07
C PHE A 295 14.27 9.31 2.83
N ARG A 296 14.12 8.21 2.11
CA ARG A 296 14.40 6.86 2.60
C ARG A 296 15.32 6.17 1.61
N THR A 297 16.23 5.37 2.13
CA THR A 297 17.10 4.53 1.31
C THR A 297 16.65 3.08 1.45
N PHE A 298 16.75 2.29 0.37
CA PHE A 298 16.42 0.87 0.42
C PHE A 298 17.39 0.03 -0.42
N ASP A 299 17.50 -1.23 -0.08
CA ASP A 299 18.17 -2.23 -0.91
C ASP A 299 17.17 -2.78 -1.94
N PRO A 300 17.40 -2.60 -3.25
CA PRO A 300 16.48 -3.06 -4.28
C PRO A 300 16.39 -4.59 -4.41
N GLU A 301 17.35 -5.36 -3.89
CA GLU A 301 17.29 -6.83 -3.94
C GLU A 301 16.39 -7.39 -2.84
N THR A 302 16.46 -6.81 -1.64
CA THR A 302 15.73 -7.31 -0.46
C THR A 302 14.47 -6.51 -0.16
N GLY A 303 14.32 -5.30 -0.71
CA GLY A 303 13.25 -4.35 -0.41
C GLY A 303 13.37 -3.68 0.97
N LEU A 304 14.41 -4.02 1.74
CA LEU A 304 14.60 -3.54 3.12
C LEU A 304 14.99 -2.06 3.14
N GLU A 305 14.30 -1.29 3.98
CA GLU A 305 14.63 0.11 4.23
C GLU A 305 15.84 0.22 5.16
N MET A 306 16.75 1.14 4.84
CA MET A 306 17.95 1.41 5.62
C MET A 306 17.80 2.73 6.34
N GLU A 307 17.98 2.72 7.67
CA GLU A 307 18.06 3.94 8.44
C GLU A 307 19.41 4.64 8.20
N GLY A 308 19.39 5.97 8.01
CA GLY A 308 20.55 6.79 8.39
C GLY A 308 21.41 7.42 7.30
N ASN A 309 21.07 7.37 6.01
CA ASN A 309 21.88 8.03 4.98
C ASN A 309 21.16 9.22 4.33
N ASN A 310 21.50 10.43 4.75
CA ASN A 310 21.14 11.71 4.10
C ASN A 310 21.88 11.88 2.76
N CYS A 311 21.84 10.88 1.89
CA CYS A 311 22.51 10.94 0.59
C CYS A 311 21.68 11.62 -0.49
N ALA A 312 20.50 12.10 -0.12
CA ALA A 312 19.65 12.87 -0.99
C ALA A 312 19.16 14.17 -0.33
N GLN A 313 19.01 15.18 -1.16
CA GLN A 313 18.41 16.47 -0.81
C GLN A 313 17.44 16.87 -1.92
N SER A 314 16.39 17.61 -1.59
CA SER A 314 15.50 18.19 -2.59
C SER A 314 15.92 19.62 -2.93
N ILE A 315 15.80 19.97 -4.20
CA ILE A 315 15.83 21.36 -4.67
C ILE A 315 14.50 21.64 -5.35
N SER A 316 13.85 22.74 -4.96
CA SER A 316 12.66 23.24 -5.65
C SER A 316 13.01 24.48 -6.46
N THR A 317 12.48 24.55 -7.66
CA THR A 317 12.40 25.76 -8.48
C THR A 317 10.94 26.17 -8.64
N ASP A 318 10.68 27.20 -9.43
CA ASP A 318 9.35 27.64 -9.85
C ASP A 318 8.68 26.71 -10.87
N ARG A 319 9.43 25.74 -11.44
CA ARG A 319 8.92 24.82 -12.48
C ARG A 319 9.20 23.34 -12.23
N SER A 320 9.99 23.02 -11.22
CA SER A 320 10.32 21.63 -10.93
C SER A 320 10.76 21.43 -9.49
N LEU A 321 10.53 20.22 -9.01
CA LEU A 321 11.20 19.66 -7.85
C LEU A 321 12.18 18.58 -8.32
N SER A 322 13.41 18.74 -7.88
CA SER A 322 14.51 17.84 -8.18
C SER A 322 15.04 17.16 -6.93
N VAL A 323 15.54 15.95 -7.09
CA VAL A 323 16.34 15.24 -6.09
C VAL A 323 17.80 15.33 -6.48
N LEU A 324 18.62 15.85 -5.58
CA LEU A 324 20.07 15.84 -5.67
C LEU A 324 20.64 14.64 -4.93
N PHE A 325 21.54 13.93 -5.60
CA PHE A 325 22.24 12.78 -5.04
C PHE A 325 23.67 13.16 -4.66
N ARG A 326 24.10 12.69 -3.51
CA ARG A 326 25.50 12.55 -3.12
C ARG A 326 25.76 11.07 -2.88
N ASP A 327 27.01 10.64 -3.00
CA ASP A 327 27.37 9.24 -2.75
C ASP A 327 26.79 8.77 -1.40
N CYS A 328 25.90 7.78 -1.47
CA CYS A 328 25.33 7.09 -0.33
C CYS A 328 26.37 6.11 0.24
N GLU A 329 27.59 6.58 0.54
CA GLU A 329 28.55 5.73 1.26
C GLU A 329 27.97 5.41 2.63
N SER A 330 27.77 4.12 2.90
CA SER A 330 27.37 3.61 4.21
C SER A 330 28.34 4.16 5.27
N PRO A 331 27.86 4.76 6.37
CA PRO A 331 28.71 5.37 7.40
C PRO A 331 29.61 4.37 8.14
N LEU A 332 29.50 3.08 7.83
CA LEU A 332 30.46 2.07 8.24
C LEU A 332 31.39 1.77 7.08
N SER A 333 32.47 2.55 6.96
CA SER A 333 33.59 2.12 6.13
C SER A 333 34.01 0.73 6.61
N ASN A 334 34.34 -0.17 5.68
CA ASN A 334 34.88 -1.48 6.04
C ASN A 334 36.08 -1.38 7.00
N SER A 335 36.77 -0.23 7.02
CA SER A 335 37.84 0.06 7.98
C SER A 335 37.37 0.24 9.43
N ALA A 336 36.14 0.69 9.68
CA ALA A 336 35.56 0.77 11.03
C ALA A 336 35.15 -0.61 11.55
N ILE A 337 34.59 -1.49 10.69
CA ILE A 337 34.28 -2.88 11.03
C ILE A 337 35.57 -3.66 11.31
N ILE A 338 36.59 -3.51 10.46
CA ILE A 338 37.92 -4.10 10.66
C ILE A 338 38.56 -3.55 11.95
N GLY A 339 38.42 -2.25 12.22
CA GLY A 339 38.89 -1.62 13.46
C GLY A 339 38.21 -2.16 14.72
N PHE A 340 36.91 -2.43 14.67
CA PHE A 340 36.16 -3.01 15.79
C PHE A 340 36.57 -4.47 16.05
N CYS A 341 36.73 -5.27 14.97
CA CYS A 341 37.21 -6.64 15.08
C CYS A 341 38.64 -6.73 15.63
N ILE A 342 39.56 -5.88 15.16
CA ILE A 342 40.93 -5.81 15.68
C ILE A 342 40.94 -5.29 17.13
N GLY A 343 40.06 -4.34 17.47
CA GLY A 343 39.90 -3.82 18.81
C GLY A 343 39.48 -4.88 19.84
N LEU A 344 38.51 -5.73 19.49
CA LEU A 344 38.05 -6.84 20.34
C LEU A 344 39.12 -7.93 20.51
N VAL A 345 39.82 -8.29 19.43
CA VAL A 345 40.92 -9.27 19.52
C VAL A 345 42.08 -8.71 20.35
N GLY A 346 42.43 -7.43 20.17
CA GLY A 346 43.48 -6.76 20.94
C GLY A 346 43.16 -6.68 22.44
N THR A 347 41.93 -6.31 22.80
CA THR A 347 41.49 -6.27 24.21
C THR A 347 41.49 -7.65 24.85
N ALA A 348 41.03 -8.70 24.14
CA ALA A 348 41.09 -10.08 24.64
C ALA A 348 42.52 -10.54 24.93
N VAL A 349 43.48 -10.21 24.05
CA VAL A 349 44.91 -10.53 24.25
C VAL A 349 45.49 -9.80 25.46
N ILE A 350 45.18 -8.51 25.62
CA ILE A 350 45.65 -7.71 26.78
C ILE A 350 45.09 -8.28 28.09
N VAL A 351 43.78 -8.58 28.14
CA VAL A 351 43.14 -9.16 29.33
C VAL A 351 43.75 -10.53 29.65
N GLY A 352 43.97 -11.37 28.64
CA GLY A 352 44.64 -12.67 28.80
C GLY A 352 46.08 -12.55 29.32
N ALA A 353 46.85 -11.59 28.80
CA ALA A 353 48.21 -11.32 29.24
C ALA A 353 48.25 -10.81 30.69
N VAL A 354 47.37 -9.87 31.06
CA VAL A 354 47.24 -9.36 32.44
C VAL A 354 46.85 -10.47 33.40
N TYR A 355 45.90 -11.35 33.02
CA TYR A 355 45.51 -12.50 33.83
C TYR A 355 46.68 -13.46 34.07
N LYS A 356 47.43 -13.80 33.00
CA LYS A 356 48.61 -14.66 33.10
C LYS A 356 49.71 -14.03 33.97
N TYR A 357 49.92 -12.72 33.86
CA TYR A 357 50.90 -11.99 34.65
C TYR A 357 50.54 -11.94 36.15
N ARG A 358 49.27 -11.66 36.47
CA ARG A 358 48.76 -11.71 37.86
C ARG A 358 48.94 -13.10 38.46
N LYS A 359 48.61 -14.16 37.72
CA LYS A 359 48.79 -15.55 38.17
C LYS A 359 50.27 -15.89 38.46
N LYS A 360 51.21 -15.37 37.67
CA LYS A 360 52.66 -15.57 37.89
C LYS A 360 53.16 -14.84 39.14
N ILE A 361 52.67 -13.62 39.40
CA ILE A 361 53.02 -12.88 40.64
C ILE A 361 52.50 -13.60 41.88
N THR A 362 51.26 -14.09 41.88
CA THR A 362 50.70 -14.83 43.03
C THR A 362 51.46 -16.13 43.31
N SER A 363 51.91 -16.83 42.27
CA SER A 363 52.78 -18.01 42.39
C SER A 363 54.13 -17.66 43.04
N THR A 364 54.70 -16.50 42.73
CA THR A 364 56.00 -16.07 43.29
C THR A 364 55.87 -15.65 44.76
N PHE A 365 54.76 -15.03 45.16
CA PHE A 365 54.47 -14.71 46.56
C PHE A 365 54.20 -15.93 47.43
N ASN A 366 53.55 -16.97 46.90
CA ASN A 366 53.30 -18.20 47.66
C ASN A 366 54.57 -19.03 47.92
N ASN A 367 55.59 -18.93 47.06
CA ASN A 367 56.88 -19.60 47.31
C ASN A 367 57.68 -18.94 48.46
N ASN A 368 57.51 -17.63 48.72
CA ASN A 368 58.13 -16.96 49.87
C ASN A 368 57.45 -17.31 51.22
N ARG A 369 56.20 -17.77 51.22
CA ARG A 369 55.52 -18.26 52.44
C ARG A 369 56.00 -19.65 52.89
N VAL A 370 56.60 -20.44 51.99
CA VAL A 370 57.17 -21.76 52.34
C VAL A 370 58.50 -21.62 53.08
N ILE A 371 59.32 -20.62 52.73
CA ILE A 371 60.60 -20.33 53.41
C ILE A 371 60.40 -19.82 54.85
N LEU A 372 59.32 -19.07 55.11
CA LEU A 372 58.98 -18.58 56.46
C LEU A 372 58.44 -19.68 57.40
N LYS A 373 57.88 -20.78 56.88
CA LYS A 373 57.42 -21.92 57.70
C LYS A 373 58.53 -22.89 58.11
N ILE A 374 59.69 -22.87 57.44
CA ILE A 374 60.87 -23.66 57.84
C ILE A 374 61.70 -22.92 58.92
N LYS A 375 61.64 -21.59 58.99
CA LYS A 375 62.35 -20.79 60.00
C LYS A 375 61.62 -20.66 61.34
N LYS A 376 60.31 -20.93 61.39
CA LYS A 376 59.45 -20.85 62.60
C LYS A 376 59.25 -22.18 63.36
N ARG A 377 59.96 -23.26 62.98
CA ARG A 377 59.94 -24.56 63.70
C ARG A 377 61.22 -24.83 64.50
N LYS A 378 62.00 -23.79 64.85
CA LYS A 378 63.27 -23.94 65.60
C LYS A 378 63.41 -23.08 66.86
N THR A 379 62.37 -22.36 67.26
CA THR A 379 62.41 -21.53 68.47
C THR A 379 61.01 -21.44 69.04
N SER A 380 60.87 -21.97 70.26
CA SER A 380 59.79 -21.71 71.23
C SER A 380 58.50 -22.52 70.97
N ASP A 381 58.20 -23.69 71.55
CA ASP A 381 58.74 -24.50 72.67
C ASP A 381 59.41 -23.68 73.77
N ASP A 382 58.62 -22.86 74.45
CA ASP A 382 58.66 -22.65 75.91
C ASP A 382 57.67 -21.55 76.30
N GLU A 383 57.05 -21.76 77.46
CA GLU A 383 56.19 -20.86 78.24
C GLU A 383 54.67 -20.94 78.06
N GLU A 384 54.13 -21.70 79.01
CA GLU A 384 52.77 -21.95 79.42
C GLU A 384 52.35 -20.97 80.55
N PHE A 385 51.05 -20.90 80.82
CA PHE A 385 50.37 -20.42 82.03
C PHE A 385 50.07 -18.91 82.26
N ASN A 386 48.82 -18.56 81.90
CA ASN A 386 47.71 -18.18 82.80
C ASN A 386 47.74 -16.80 83.52
N ASN A 387 46.75 -15.92 83.25
CA ASN A 387 45.56 -15.72 84.10
C ASN A 387 44.62 -14.58 83.59
N ASN A 388 43.35 -14.71 83.95
CA ASN A 388 42.16 -13.82 83.82
C ASN A 388 42.41 -12.33 84.18
N ASN A 389 41.62 -11.31 83.79
CA ASN A 389 40.15 -11.19 83.87
C ASN A 389 39.61 -9.87 83.21
N ASN A 390 38.31 -9.90 82.84
CA ASN A 390 37.30 -8.82 82.81
C ASN A 390 37.10 -7.77 81.67
N ASN A 391 35.82 -7.73 81.26
CA ASN A 391 34.91 -6.61 80.94
C ASN A 391 34.68 -6.07 79.51
N ASN A 392 33.47 -6.40 79.01
CA ASN A 392 32.43 -5.59 78.34
C ASN A 392 32.81 -4.34 77.54
N ASN A 393 32.41 -4.29 76.26
CA ASN A 393 31.27 -3.44 75.81
C ASN A 393 30.96 -3.59 74.31
N ASN A 394 29.67 -3.79 74.03
CA ASN A 394 28.79 -3.24 72.99
C ASN A 394 29.30 -2.86 71.59
N GLY A 395 28.49 -3.22 70.58
CA GLY A 395 28.36 -2.44 69.35
C GLY A 395 27.86 -3.22 68.14
N GLU A 396 26.57 -3.53 68.09
CA GLU A 396 25.87 -4.13 66.95
C GLU A 396 25.54 -3.11 65.82
N SER A 397 25.60 -3.64 64.60
CA SER A 397 24.76 -3.44 63.40
C SER A 397 24.11 -2.09 63.04
N ASN A 398 24.20 -1.76 61.75
CA ASN A 398 23.22 -1.03 60.94
C ASN A 398 23.48 -1.40 59.47
N ASN A 399 22.56 -1.44 58.52
CA ASN A 399 21.11 -1.60 58.49
C ASN A 399 20.79 -1.74 56.97
N MET A 400 19.87 -2.62 56.56
CA MET A 400 19.47 -2.79 55.16
C MET A 400 17.95 -2.70 55.02
N VAL A 401 17.54 -1.66 54.29
CA VAL A 401 16.36 -1.44 53.43
C VAL A 401 15.17 -2.40 53.55
N SER A 402 14.00 -1.84 53.88
CA SER A 402 12.71 -2.16 53.27
C SER A 402 11.81 -0.93 53.36
N LEU A 403 11.09 -0.62 52.26
CA LEU A 403 10.18 0.52 52.15
C LEU A 403 8.86 -0.02 51.58
N ASP A 404 7.80 0.03 52.39
CA ASP A 404 6.43 -0.25 52.00
C ASP A 404 5.52 0.91 52.46
N ILE A 405 4.76 1.44 51.48
CA ILE A 405 3.29 1.54 51.48
C ILE A 405 2.55 2.52 52.47
N LEU A 406 1.69 3.33 51.82
CA LEU A 406 0.43 3.99 52.24
C LEU A 406 0.41 5.25 53.14
N GLY A 407 -0.41 6.20 52.72
CA GLY A 407 -0.84 7.37 53.50
C GLY A 407 -1.84 8.25 52.75
N ASP A 408 -3.12 8.04 53.03
CA ASP A 408 -4.31 8.67 52.44
C ASP A 408 -4.51 10.18 52.77
N ASN A 409 -5.42 10.77 51.96
CA ASN A 409 -6.45 11.78 52.29
C ASN A 409 -6.12 13.28 52.48
N ASN A 410 -6.63 14.11 51.56
CA ASN A 410 -7.82 14.97 51.75
C ASN A 410 -8.04 15.83 50.47
N ASN A 411 -9.14 15.68 49.71
CA ASN A 411 -10.49 16.26 49.90
C ASN A 411 -10.62 17.74 49.46
N TYR A 412 -11.25 18.01 48.30
CA TYR A 412 -12.46 18.86 48.15
C TYR A 412 -12.87 19.10 46.67
N ASN A 413 -14.09 18.65 46.35
CA ASN A 413 -15.15 19.14 45.46
C ASN A 413 -14.85 19.91 44.15
N ASN A 414 -15.42 19.43 43.03
CA ASN A 414 -16.60 20.07 42.44
C ASN A 414 -17.42 19.12 41.53
N GLU A 415 -18.72 19.29 41.55
CA GLU A 415 -19.76 18.40 41.01
C GLU A 415 -20.17 18.66 39.54
N ASN A 416 -20.89 17.67 38.97
CA ASN A 416 -21.90 17.72 37.89
C ASN A 416 -21.40 17.79 36.42
N ASN A 417 -21.92 17.05 35.42
CA ASN A 417 -23.09 16.18 35.32
C ASN A 417 -23.03 15.29 34.04
N ILE A 418 -23.49 14.03 34.16
CA ILE A 418 -24.42 13.28 33.27
C ILE A 418 -24.04 13.03 31.79
N SER A 419 -23.79 11.77 31.40
CA SER A 419 -24.83 10.85 30.86
C SER A 419 -24.27 9.48 30.49
N VAL A 420 -25.03 8.47 30.91
CA VAL A 420 -24.84 7.03 30.67
C VAL A 420 -25.71 6.62 29.49
N ILE A 421 -25.17 5.84 28.56
CA ILE A 421 -25.95 4.82 27.84
C ILE A 421 -25.17 3.51 27.90
N SER A 422 -25.76 2.58 28.64
CA SER A 422 -25.50 1.15 28.74
C SER A 422 -25.94 0.42 27.46
N GLY A 423 -25.31 -0.72 27.15
CA GLY A 423 -25.93 -1.68 26.23
C GLY A 423 -25.01 -2.77 25.70
N ASP A 424 -24.79 -3.77 26.55
CA ASP A 424 -24.70 -5.20 26.27
C ASP A 424 -23.54 -5.80 25.44
N ASP A 425 -22.72 -6.52 26.21
CA ASP A 425 -21.90 -7.64 25.84
C ASP A 425 -22.65 -8.70 25.00
N ASN A 426 -22.02 -9.18 23.94
CA ASN A 426 -22.04 -10.62 23.70
C ASN A 426 -20.75 -11.07 23.00
N ASN A 427 -19.98 -11.75 23.83
CA ASN A 427 -18.69 -12.37 23.57
C ASN A 427 -18.93 -13.75 22.96
N ASN A 428 -18.29 -14.08 21.83
CA ASN A 428 -18.01 -15.47 21.52
C ASN A 428 -16.67 -15.60 20.79
N ASN A 429 -15.68 -15.98 21.60
CA ASN A 429 -14.36 -16.46 21.22
C ASN A 429 -14.49 -17.71 20.32
N ASN A 430 -13.70 -17.75 19.25
CA ASN A 430 -13.11 -18.98 18.75
C ASN A 430 -11.73 -18.69 18.17
N ASN A 431 -10.70 -18.96 18.99
CA ASN A 431 -9.33 -19.15 18.55
C ASN A 431 -9.22 -20.54 17.92
N ASN A 432 -8.54 -20.67 16.79
CA ASN A 432 -7.53 -21.71 16.61
C ASN A 432 -6.63 -21.46 15.39
N ASN A 433 -5.34 -21.34 15.73
CA ASN A 433 -4.14 -21.84 15.07
C ASN A 433 -3.82 -21.53 13.60
N MET A 434 -2.73 -20.76 13.50
CA MET A 434 -1.72 -20.74 12.44
C MET A 434 -1.31 -22.15 11.97
N GLY A 435 -1.40 -22.36 10.66
CA GLY A 435 -0.64 -23.35 9.91
C GLY A 435 0.25 -22.61 8.91
N VAL A 436 1.55 -22.72 9.11
CA VAL A 436 2.61 -22.27 8.21
C VAL A 436 2.73 -23.32 7.11
N ASP A 437 2.40 -22.98 5.87
CA ASP A 437 2.71 -23.83 4.72
C ASP A 437 3.92 -23.30 3.96
N LEU A 438 4.85 -24.23 3.81
CA LEU A 438 6.15 -24.10 3.17
C LEU A 438 6.01 -23.99 1.65
N ILE A 439 6.90 -23.17 1.12
CA ILE A 439 7.28 -22.97 -0.27
C ILE A 439 7.54 -24.33 -0.96
N ASN A 440 6.81 -24.61 -2.04
CA ASN A 440 7.25 -25.56 -3.05
C ASN A 440 7.64 -24.79 -4.31
N ASN A 441 8.90 -24.99 -4.68
CA ASN A 441 9.64 -24.29 -5.71
C ASN A 441 9.71 -25.22 -6.92
N ASP A 442 8.83 -25.04 -7.91
CA ASP A 442 8.93 -25.77 -9.18
C ASP A 442 9.48 -24.85 -10.27
N ASN A 443 10.74 -25.16 -10.61
CA ASN A 443 11.46 -24.69 -11.78
C ASN A 443 10.68 -25.02 -13.05
N ASN A 444 10.43 -24.02 -13.90
CA ASN A 444 10.23 -24.29 -15.32
C ASN A 444 11.02 -23.28 -16.17
N ASN A 445 12.07 -23.81 -16.79
CA ASN A 445 12.87 -23.18 -17.83
C ASN A 445 11.98 -22.91 -19.05
N ASN A 446 11.95 -21.65 -19.51
CA ASN A 446 11.65 -21.34 -20.90
C ASN A 446 12.67 -20.32 -21.42
N SER A 447 13.54 -20.82 -22.28
CA SER A 447 14.47 -20.09 -23.12
C SER A 447 13.71 -19.13 -24.04
N GLN A 448 13.95 -17.82 -23.88
CA GLN A 448 13.49 -16.81 -24.83
C GLN A 448 14.53 -16.62 -25.95
N GLU A 449 14.05 -16.82 -27.16
CA GLU A 449 14.72 -16.54 -28.43
C GLU A 449 14.75 -15.03 -28.65
N ILE A 450 15.94 -14.44 -28.73
CA ILE A 450 16.13 -13.01 -28.99
C ILE A 450 15.94 -12.76 -30.50
N THR A 451 14.83 -12.16 -30.89
CA THR A 451 14.65 -11.61 -32.24
C THR A 451 15.01 -10.13 -32.23
N GLN A 452 16.01 -9.75 -33.03
CA GLN A 452 16.42 -8.36 -33.21
C GLN A 452 15.33 -7.57 -33.95
N PRO A 453 15.05 -6.31 -33.56
CA PRO A 453 14.15 -5.46 -34.31
C PRO A 453 14.78 -5.00 -35.64
N PRO A 454 13.99 -4.85 -36.70
CA PRO A 454 14.48 -4.38 -38.00
C PRO A 454 14.92 -2.91 -37.95
N PRO A 455 15.86 -2.50 -38.81
CA PRO A 455 16.37 -1.12 -38.83
C PRO A 455 15.31 -0.14 -39.32
N LEU A 456 15.25 1.01 -38.64
CA LEU A 456 14.40 2.15 -38.96
C LEU A 456 14.75 2.74 -40.34
N SER A 457 13.72 2.94 -41.16
CA SER A 457 13.79 3.61 -42.45
C SER A 457 13.89 5.14 -42.24
N PRO A 458 14.62 5.87 -43.10
CA PRO A 458 14.78 7.31 -42.95
C PRO A 458 13.49 8.07 -43.32
N SER A 459 13.16 9.06 -42.48
CA SER A 459 12.00 9.96 -42.65
C SER A 459 12.23 10.91 -43.83
N PRO A 460 11.22 11.19 -44.69
CA PRO A 460 11.36 12.18 -45.75
C PRO A 460 11.20 13.59 -45.19
N HIS A 461 12.13 14.47 -45.58
CA HIS A 461 12.02 15.90 -45.38
C HIS A 461 10.90 16.47 -46.26
N TYR A 462 9.98 17.22 -45.65
CA TYR A 462 9.25 18.33 -46.25
C TYR A 462 9.27 19.51 -45.29
#